data_AF-A0A257MI18-F1
#
_entry.id   AF-A0A257MI18-F1
#
_cell.length_a   1.000
_cell.length_b   1.000
_cell.length_c   1.000
_cell.angle_alpha   90.00
_cell.angle_beta   90.00
_cell.angle_gamma   90.00
#
_symmetry.space_group_name_H-M   'P 1'
#
loop_
_entity.id
_entity.type
_entity.pdbx_description
1 polymer ?
#
loop_
_entity_poly.entity_id
_entity_poly.type
_entity_poly.pdbx_seq_one_letter_code
_entity_poly.pdbx_strand_id
1 'polypeptide(L)'
;MPSVKYTRIEITQEAYMALEAEAILQGKTLKKLASEMILKGASKKALNFVQESAVSNEANLNFSKDKLSRVINDIGTTKINIDEGVMENVQKSLIEEGYQGAMLYVAQHMASVQRDELFRILTTCQLNRVPSAMAVEIIKSLKRMQGGN
;
A
#
# COMPACT_ATOMS: atom_id res chain seq x y z
N MET A 1 8.98 6.12 21.13
CA MET A 1 9.77 5.64 19.97
C MET A 1 11.09 6.38 19.98
N PRO A 2 12.24 5.70 19.86
CA PRO A 2 13.51 6.41 19.73
C PRO A 2 13.49 7.20 18.42
N SER A 3 13.66 8.52 18.49
CA SER A 3 13.68 9.41 17.33
C SER A 3 15.04 9.34 16.63
N VAL A 4 15.39 8.19 16.09
CA VAL A 4 16.55 8.07 15.22
C VAL A 4 16.10 8.61 13.87
N LYS A 5 16.54 9.81 13.49
CA LYS A 5 16.39 10.30 12.12
C LYS A 5 17.11 9.30 11.22
N TYR A 6 16.36 8.38 10.62
CA TYR A 6 16.93 7.42 9.68
C TYR A 6 17.56 8.20 8.54
N THR A 7 18.85 7.98 8.31
CA THR A 7 19.56 8.57 7.19
C THR A 7 18.87 8.13 5.90
N ARG A 8 18.64 9.08 4.99
CA ARG A 8 18.14 8.79 3.65
C ARG A 8 19.05 7.74 3.02
N ILE A 9 18.47 6.73 2.35
CA ILE A 9 19.27 5.73 1.65
C ILE A 9 19.99 6.45 0.51
N GLU A 10 21.32 6.49 0.59
CA GLU A 10 22.18 6.95 -0.49
C GLU A 10 22.65 5.72 -1.27
N ILE A 11 22.51 5.77 -2.59
CA ILE A 11 22.91 4.70 -3.51
C ILE A 11 24.07 5.23 -4.33
N THR A 12 25.15 4.44 -4.45
CA THR A 12 26.29 4.83 -5.30
C THR A 12 25.87 4.84 -6.76
N GLN A 13 26.54 5.64 -7.59
CA GLN A 13 26.25 5.74 -9.03
C GLN A 13 26.38 4.36 -9.71
N GLU A 14 27.39 3.58 -9.36
CA GLU A 14 27.59 2.23 -9.89
C GLU A 14 26.42 1.30 -9.55
N ALA A 15 25.96 1.29 -8.29
CA ALA A 15 24.83 0.47 -7.87
C ALA A 15 23.53 0.90 -8.57
N TYR A 16 23.35 2.20 -8.81
CA TYR A 16 22.21 2.73 -9.55
C TYR A 16 22.22 2.28 -11.01
N MET A 17 23.37 2.36 -11.70
CA MET A 17 23.52 1.88 -13.08
C MET A 17 23.30 0.36 -13.20
N ALA A 18 23.81 -0.42 -12.24
CA ALA A 18 23.57 -1.85 -12.20
C ALA A 18 22.08 -2.18 -12.03
N LEU A 19 21.38 -1.43 -11.17
CA LEU A 19 19.93 -1.56 -10.99
C LEU A 19 19.16 -1.23 -12.27
N GLU A 20 19.55 -0.18 -13.01
CA GLU A 20 18.96 0.17 -14.31
C GLU A 20 19.16 -0.92 -15.36
N ALA A 21 20.39 -1.42 -15.50
CA ALA A 21 20.70 -2.48 -16.43
C ALA A 21 19.87 -3.75 -16.14
N GLU A 22 19.83 -4.18 -14.88
CA GLU A 22 19.09 -5.36 -14.46
C GLU A 22 17.57 -5.19 -14.66
N ALA A 23 17.04 -3.98 -14.43
CA ALA A 23 15.63 -3.68 -14.65
C ALA A 23 15.26 -3.81 -16.13
N ILE A 24 16.12 -3.33 -17.04
CA ILE A 24 15.96 -3.46 -18.49
C ILE A 24 16.01 -4.95 -18.89
N LEU A 25 17.01 -5.69 -18.42
CA LEU A 25 17.20 -7.11 -18.76
C LEU A 25 16.00 -7.97 -18.32
N GLN A 26 15.41 -7.67 -17.18
CA GLN A 26 14.24 -8.39 -16.66
C GLN A 26 12.89 -7.84 -17.14
N GLY A 27 12.88 -6.76 -17.92
CA GLY A 27 11.63 -6.09 -18.34
C GLY A 27 10.80 -5.57 -17.17
N LYS A 28 11.45 -5.16 -16.08
CA LYS A 28 10.81 -4.65 -14.85
C LYS A 28 11.06 -3.15 -14.70
N THR A 29 10.21 -2.50 -13.92
CA THR A 29 10.48 -1.12 -13.49
C THR A 29 11.58 -1.11 -12.41
N LEU A 30 12.37 -0.03 -12.36
CA LEU A 30 13.37 0.20 -11.31
C LEU A 30 12.80 0.02 -9.91
N LYS A 31 11.59 0.56 -9.67
CA LYS A 31 10.90 0.44 -8.39
C LYS A 31 10.63 -1.02 -8.03
N LYS A 32 10.10 -1.81 -8.97
CA LYS A 32 9.77 -3.22 -8.74
C LYS A 32 11.02 -4.02 -8.44
N LEU A 33 12.07 -3.86 -9.25
CA LEU A 33 13.33 -4.57 -9.04
C LEU A 33 13.97 -4.20 -7.69
N ALA A 34 14.03 -2.91 -7.36
CA ALA A 34 14.57 -2.46 -6.09
C ALA A 34 13.80 -3.04 -4.89
N SER A 35 12.46 -3.01 -4.95
CA SER A 35 11.61 -3.60 -3.90
C SER A 35 11.86 -5.10 -3.75
N GLU A 36 11.94 -5.86 -4.85
CA GLU A 36 12.21 -7.30 -4.82
C GLU A 36 13.60 -7.59 -4.21
N MET A 37 14.63 -6.85 -4.62
CA MET A 37 15.99 -7.02 -4.11
C MET A 37 16.09 -6.71 -2.62
N ILE A 38 15.44 -5.63 -2.16
CA ILE A 38 15.40 -5.26 -0.74
C ILE A 38 14.69 -6.34 0.07
N LEU A 39 13.52 -6.79 -0.36
CA LEU A 39 12.75 -7.81 0.35
C LEU A 39 13.50 -9.16 0.41
N LYS A 40 14.18 -9.53 -0.68
CA LYS A 40 14.99 -10.75 -0.75
C LYS A 40 16.27 -10.66 0.09
N GLY A 41 16.90 -9.48 0.15
CA GLY A 41 18.15 -9.24 0.88
C GLY A 41 17.96 -8.91 2.36
N ALA A 42 16.75 -8.51 2.78
CA ALA A 42 16.46 -8.17 4.17
C ALA A 42 16.52 -9.39 5.09
N SER A 43 17.06 -9.21 6.30
CA SER A 43 17.08 -10.28 7.30
C SER A 43 15.66 -10.63 7.76
N LYS A 44 15.43 -11.92 8.05
CA LYS A 44 14.14 -12.39 8.61
C LYS A 44 13.75 -11.62 9.88
N LYS A 45 14.72 -11.26 10.72
CA LYS A 45 14.47 -10.47 11.94
C LYS A 45 13.93 -9.06 11.61
N ALA A 46 14.47 -8.41 10.58
CA ALA A 46 13.98 -7.10 10.14
C ALA A 46 12.58 -7.21 9.51
N LEU A 47 12.36 -8.23 8.69
CA LEU A 47 11.04 -8.49 8.11
C LEU A 47 9.99 -8.77 9.20
N ASN A 48 10.32 -9.62 10.18
CA ASN A 48 9.45 -9.91 11.32
C ASN A 48 9.21 -8.67 12.18
N PHE A 49 10.19 -7.80 12.40
CA PHE A 49 9.99 -6.55 13.16
C PHE A 49 8.99 -5.60 12.47
N VAL A 50 9.05 -5.50 11.14
CA VAL A 50 8.08 -4.72 10.34
C VAL A 50 6.72 -5.42 10.31
N GLN A 51 6.68 -6.74 10.24
CA GLN A 51 5.44 -7.51 10.27
C GLN A 51 4.77 -7.51 11.64
N GLU A 52 5.50 -7.67 12.75
CA GLU A 52 4.95 -7.64 14.11
C GLU A 52 4.41 -6.26 14.46
N SER A 53 5.05 -5.19 13.98
CA SER A 53 4.48 -3.84 14.06
C SER A 53 3.25 -3.66 13.15
N ALA A 54 3.02 -4.53 12.17
CA ALA A 54 1.78 -4.59 11.38
C ALA A 54 0.71 -5.52 12.00
N VAL A 55 1.08 -6.71 12.48
CA VAL A 55 0.20 -7.79 13.01
C VAL A 55 -0.31 -7.45 14.41
N SER A 56 0.50 -6.81 15.26
CA SER A 56 0.02 -6.28 16.56
C SER A 56 -1.07 -5.20 16.40
N ASN A 57 -1.30 -4.69 15.19
CA ASN A 57 -2.39 -3.77 14.88
C ASN A 57 -3.65 -4.46 14.33
N GLU A 58 -3.62 -5.73 13.93
CA GLU A 58 -4.77 -6.46 13.37
C GLU A 58 -5.62 -7.18 14.44
N ALA A 59 -5.07 -7.40 15.64
CA ALA A 59 -5.75 -8.17 16.71
C ALA A 59 -6.83 -7.40 17.50
N ASN A 60 -7.14 -6.13 17.18
CA ASN A 60 -8.21 -5.38 17.84
C ASN A 60 -9.48 -5.38 17.00
N LEU A 61 -10.28 -6.45 17.13
CA LEU A 61 -11.63 -6.63 16.57
C LEU A 61 -12.69 -5.62 17.08
N ASN A 62 -12.30 -4.56 17.77
CA ASN A 62 -13.18 -3.46 18.21
C ASN A 62 -12.86 -2.15 17.47
N PHE A 63 -12.89 -2.17 16.13
CA PHE A 63 -12.85 -0.94 15.35
C PHE A 63 -14.20 -0.23 15.51
N SER A 64 -14.28 0.73 16.45
CA SER A 64 -15.53 1.46 16.74
C SER A 64 -16.09 2.15 15.49
N LYS A 65 -17.41 2.12 15.33
CA LYS A 65 -18.12 2.84 14.25
C LYS A 65 -17.76 4.32 14.18
N ASP A 66 -17.42 4.93 15.32
CA ASP A 66 -16.99 6.34 15.39
C ASP A 66 -15.60 6.58 14.79
N LYS A 67 -14.73 5.57 14.82
CA LYS A 67 -13.43 5.63 14.12
C LYS A 67 -13.63 5.44 12.62
N LEU A 68 -14.55 4.58 12.23
CA LEU A 68 -14.88 4.35 10.82
C LEU A 68 -15.44 5.61 10.14
N SER A 69 -16.36 6.32 10.80
CA SER A 69 -16.91 7.58 10.27
C SER A 69 -15.85 8.67 10.13
N ARG A 70 -14.90 8.76 11.08
CA ARG A 70 -13.74 9.67 10.95
C ARG A 70 -12.86 9.30 9.77
N VAL A 71 -12.53 8.03 9.60
CA VAL A 71 -11.72 7.58 8.45
C VAL A 71 -12.41 7.90 7.12
N ILE A 72 -13.72 7.68 7.02
CA ILE A 72 -14.50 8.03 5.83
C ILE A 72 -14.48 9.55 5.58
N ASN A 73 -14.58 10.36 6.64
CA ASN A 73 -14.46 11.82 6.52
C ASN A 73 -13.05 12.26 6.11
N ASP A 74 -11.99 11.64 6.62
CA ASP A 74 -10.59 11.92 6.28
C ASP A 74 -10.25 11.50 4.83
N ILE A 75 -10.93 10.47 4.33
CA ILE A 75 -10.90 10.08 2.92
C ILE A 75 -11.67 11.10 2.06
N GLY A 76 -12.76 11.68 2.60
CA GLY A 76 -13.59 12.67 1.92
C GLY A 76 -14.49 12.08 0.82
N THR A 77 -15.20 12.94 0.09
CA THR A 77 -16.11 12.55 -1.02
C THR A 77 -15.36 12.25 -2.31
N THR A 78 -14.27 11.50 -2.23
CA THR A 78 -13.37 11.33 -3.37
C THR A 78 -13.93 10.31 -4.35
N LYS A 79 -14.25 10.77 -5.57
CA LYS A 79 -14.68 9.91 -6.67
C LYS A 79 -13.44 9.39 -7.40
N ILE A 80 -13.19 8.10 -7.28
CA ILE A 80 -12.08 7.41 -7.94
C ILE A 80 -12.61 6.56 -9.08
N ASN A 81 -12.42 7.01 -10.32
CA ASN A 81 -12.75 6.21 -11.49
C ASN A 81 -11.58 5.26 -11.80
N ILE A 82 -11.66 4.00 -11.36
CA ILE A 82 -10.67 2.95 -11.60
C ILE A 82 -11.35 1.76 -12.29
N ASP A 83 -10.62 1.15 -13.21
CA ASP A 83 -11.01 -0.09 -13.89
C ASP A 83 -11.38 -1.21 -12.89
N GLU A 84 -12.44 -1.95 -13.21
CA GLU A 84 -12.99 -2.97 -12.30
C GLU A 84 -12.00 -4.09 -12.00
N GLY A 85 -11.24 -4.54 -12.99
CA GLY A 85 -10.23 -5.58 -12.82
C GLY A 85 -9.06 -5.12 -11.95
N VAL A 86 -8.64 -3.84 -12.08
CA VAL A 86 -7.60 -3.27 -11.21
C VAL A 86 -8.09 -3.19 -9.76
N MET A 87 -9.32 -2.77 -9.55
CA MET A 87 -9.90 -2.64 -8.21
C MET A 87 -10.06 -3.99 -7.50
N GLU A 88 -10.53 -5.01 -8.22
CA GLU A 88 -10.65 -6.38 -7.68
C GLU A 88 -9.30 -6.94 -7.25
N ASN A 89 -8.26 -6.73 -8.07
CA ASN A 89 -6.91 -7.19 -7.73
C ASN A 89 -6.32 -6.44 -6.53
N VAL A 90 -6.58 -5.13 -6.38
CA VAL A 90 -6.19 -4.39 -5.17
C VAL A 90 -6.87 -4.96 -3.93
N GLN A 91 -8.17 -5.28 -4.01
CA GLN A 91 -8.90 -5.90 -2.90
C GLN A 91 -8.34 -7.28 -2.55
N LYS A 92 -8.03 -8.08 -3.57
CA LYS A 92 -7.40 -9.39 -3.40
C LYS A 92 -6.03 -9.27 -2.73
N SER A 93 -5.15 -8.40 -3.23
CA SER A 93 -3.85 -8.13 -2.62
C SER A 93 -3.98 -7.59 -1.18
N LEU A 94 -5.03 -6.82 -0.88
CA LEU A 94 -5.28 -6.32 0.48
C LEU A 94 -5.64 -7.44 1.46
N ILE A 95 -6.35 -8.47 1.00
CA ILE A 95 -6.71 -9.64 1.82
C ILE A 95 -5.54 -10.62 1.94
N GLU A 96 -4.85 -10.90 0.84
CA GLU A 96 -3.81 -11.94 0.77
C GLU A 96 -2.45 -11.46 1.30
N GLU A 97 -2.12 -10.19 1.08
CA GLU A 97 -0.78 -9.63 1.33
C GLU A 97 -0.83 -8.37 2.23
N GLY A 98 -2.02 -7.98 2.69
CA GLY A 98 -2.23 -6.79 3.51
C GLY A 98 -1.99 -5.48 2.77
N TYR A 99 -1.89 -4.37 3.53
CA TYR A 99 -1.70 -3.03 2.96
C TYR A 99 -0.46 -2.90 2.08
N GLN A 100 0.63 -3.59 2.43
CA GLN A 100 1.88 -3.52 1.69
C GLN A 100 1.75 -4.12 0.29
N GLY A 101 1.11 -5.29 0.17
CA GLY A 101 0.85 -5.91 -1.13
C GLY A 101 -0.12 -5.09 -1.99
N ALA A 102 -1.21 -4.60 -1.39
CA ALA A 102 -2.16 -3.72 -2.09
C ALA A 102 -1.49 -2.43 -2.60
N MET A 103 -0.68 -1.76 -1.78
CA MET A 103 0.06 -0.56 -2.18
C MET A 103 1.07 -0.83 -3.28
N LEU A 104 1.75 -1.98 -3.22
CA LEU A 104 2.67 -2.42 -4.26
C LEU A 104 1.95 -2.67 -5.58
N TYR A 105 0.80 -3.34 -5.55
CA TYR A 105 -0.03 -3.59 -6.72
C TYR A 105 -0.47 -2.27 -7.38
N VAL A 106 -1.02 -1.34 -6.59
CA VAL A 106 -1.40 0.01 -7.06
C VAL A 106 -0.22 0.70 -7.73
N ALA A 107 0.97 0.66 -7.11
CA ALA A 107 2.16 1.29 -7.67
C ALA A 107 2.65 0.67 -8.98
N GLN A 108 2.37 -0.62 -9.23
CA GLN A 108 2.83 -1.34 -10.43
C GLN A 108 1.83 -1.25 -11.59
N HIS A 109 0.54 -1.22 -11.29
CA HIS A 109 -0.52 -1.39 -12.29
C HIS A 109 -1.31 -0.11 -12.58
N MET A 110 -0.95 1.00 -11.93
CA MET A 110 -1.62 2.28 -12.13
C MET A 110 -0.61 3.39 -12.42
N ALA A 111 -0.88 4.16 -13.47
CA ALA A 111 -0.15 5.37 -13.81
C ALA A 111 -1.07 6.58 -13.60
N SER A 112 -0.58 7.67 -12.98
CA SER A 112 -1.29 8.95 -12.77
C SER A 112 -2.08 9.10 -11.45
N VAL A 113 -2.89 10.16 -11.38
CA VAL A 113 -3.67 10.67 -10.24
C VAL A 113 -4.47 9.58 -9.52
N GLN A 114 -4.99 8.60 -10.24
CA GLN A 114 -5.74 7.47 -9.67
C GLN A 114 -4.87 6.60 -8.75
N ARG A 115 -3.60 6.41 -9.12
CA ARG A 115 -2.62 5.71 -8.28
C ARG A 115 -2.42 6.49 -6.99
N ASP A 116 -2.11 7.78 -7.10
CA ASP A 116 -1.77 8.62 -5.95
C ASP A 116 -2.96 8.73 -4.99
N GLU A 117 -4.17 8.80 -5.54
CA GLU A 117 -5.39 8.87 -4.77
C GLU A 117 -5.72 7.54 -4.07
N LEU A 118 -5.66 6.41 -4.78
CA LEU A 118 -5.88 5.12 -4.15
C LEU A 118 -4.79 4.80 -3.11
N PHE A 119 -3.54 5.21 -3.38
CA PHE A 119 -2.44 5.12 -2.45
C PHE A 119 -2.68 5.99 -1.20
N ARG A 120 -3.21 7.21 -1.38
CA ARG A 120 -3.63 8.08 -0.27
C ARG A 120 -4.69 7.39 0.59
N ILE A 121 -5.72 6.79 -0.02
CA ILE A 121 -6.78 6.09 0.72
C ILE A 121 -6.24 4.89 1.49
N LEU A 122 -5.43 4.04 0.85
CA LEU A 122 -4.80 2.90 1.51
C LEU A 122 -3.91 3.36 2.67
N THR A 123 -3.18 4.47 2.50
CA THR A 123 -2.35 5.07 3.54
C THR A 123 -3.19 5.59 4.70
N THR A 124 -4.29 6.29 4.42
CA THR A 124 -5.22 6.78 5.45
C THR A 124 -5.83 5.63 6.25
N CYS A 125 -6.26 4.55 5.58
CA CYS A 125 -6.77 3.36 6.24
C CYS A 125 -5.70 2.68 7.12
N GLN A 126 -4.48 2.55 6.61
CA GLN A 126 -3.36 1.96 7.34
C GLN A 126 -2.96 2.80 8.57
N LEU A 127 -2.86 4.13 8.41
CA LEU A 127 -2.52 5.05 9.50
C LEU A 127 -3.57 5.03 10.62
N ASN A 128 -4.84 4.92 10.25
CA ASN A 128 -5.95 4.79 11.20
C ASN A 128 -6.14 3.37 11.72
N ARG A 129 -5.28 2.42 11.33
CA ARG A 129 -5.32 1.01 11.76
C ARG A 129 -6.64 0.32 11.44
N VAL A 130 -7.22 0.65 10.29
CA VAL A 130 -8.40 -0.05 9.79
C VAL A 130 -7.98 -1.49 9.44
N PRO A 131 -8.71 -2.52 9.88
CA PRO A 131 -8.44 -3.90 9.47
C PRO A 131 -8.57 -4.05 7.94
N SER A 132 -7.71 -4.83 7.32
CA SER A 132 -7.66 -5.03 5.85
C SER A 132 -9.03 -5.40 5.26
N ALA A 133 -9.78 -6.29 5.93
CA ALA A 133 -11.14 -6.67 5.54
C ALA A 133 -12.14 -5.49 5.58
N MET A 134 -12.03 -4.58 6.54
CA MET A 134 -12.87 -3.38 6.59
C MET A 134 -12.45 -2.35 5.55
N ALA A 135 -11.16 -2.24 5.26
CA ALA A 135 -10.67 -1.34 4.21
C ALA A 135 -11.17 -1.77 2.82
N VAL A 136 -11.31 -3.07 2.56
CA VAL A 136 -12.00 -3.57 1.35
C VAL A 136 -13.42 -3.02 1.26
N GLU A 137 -14.19 -3.06 2.35
CA GLU A 137 -15.57 -2.55 2.38
C GLU A 137 -15.63 -1.03 2.21
N ILE A 138 -14.69 -0.28 2.78
CA ILE A 138 -14.56 1.17 2.55
C ILE A 138 -14.31 1.43 1.07
N ILE A 139 -13.34 0.74 0.46
CA ILE A 139 -13.02 0.88 -0.96
C ILE A 139 -14.22 0.52 -1.85
N LYS A 140 -14.97 -0.54 -1.53
CA LYS A 140 -16.22 -0.89 -2.23
C LYS A 140 -17.30 0.18 -2.09
N SER A 141 -17.43 0.81 -0.92
CA SER A 141 -18.44 1.86 -0.71
C SER A 141 -18.13 3.15 -1.48
N LEU A 142 -16.85 3.51 -1.63
CA LEU A 142 -16.40 4.61 -2.48
C LEU A 142 -16.73 4.39 -3.97
N LYS A 143 -16.75 3.14 -4.42
CA LYS A 143 -17.23 2.77 -5.76
C LYS A 143 -18.76 2.89 -5.87
N ARG A 144 -19.52 2.42 -4.87
CA ARG A 144 -21.00 2.49 -4.89
C ARG A 144 -21.54 3.91 -4.97
N MET A 145 -20.85 4.89 -4.38
CA MET A 145 -21.19 6.32 -4.53
C MET A 145 -21.01 6.87 -5.96
N GLN A 146 -20.51 6.08 -6.90
CA GLN A 146 -20.38 6.45 -8.33
C GLN A 146 -21.49 5.86 -9.21
N GLY A 147 -22.09 4.74 -8.83
CA GLY A 147 -23.17 4.09 -9.59
C GLY A 147 -24.58 4.60 -9.27
N GLY A 148 -24.71 5.56 -8.36
CA GLY A 148 -25.96 6.24 -8.05
C GLY A 148 -26.14 7.48 -8.93
N ASN A 149 -26.45 7.26 -10.20
CA ASN A 149 -27.17 8.16 -11.10
C ASN A 149 -27.65 7.39 -12.32
#